data_AF-A0A953WJI1-F1
#
_entry.id   AF-A0A953WJI1-F1
#
_cell.length_a   1.000
_cell.length_b   1.000
_cell.length_c   1.000
_cell.angle_alpha   90.00
_cell.angle_beta   90.00
_cell.angle_gamma   90.00
#
_symmetry.space_group_name_H-M   'P 1'
#
loop_
_entity.id
_entity.type
_entity.pdbx_description
1 polymer ?
#
loop_
_entity_poly.entity_id
_entity_poly.type
_entity_poly.pdbx_seq_one_letter_code
_entity_poly.pdbx_strand_id
1 'polypeptide(L)' 'MCFSAPASFTAAAIIGAVGIATLAQRPAPRLMAFAAIPLVFATHQAIEGFIWLSVNRNAAPPQALVGAYLFIAQV' A
#
# COMPACT_ATOMS: atom_id res chain seq x y z
N MET A 1 4.32 1.09 9.35
CA MET A 1 4.92 2.44 9.37
C MET A 1 6.30 2.34 8.76
N CYS A 2 6.45 2.70 7.49
CA CYS A 2 7.76 2.78 6.86
C CYS A 2 8.20 4.25 6.80
N PHE A 3 9.36 4.57 7.39
CA PHE A 3 9.87 5.93 7.55
C PHE A 3 10.63 6.48 6.31
N SER A 4 10.65 5.73 5.21
CA SER A 4 11.40 6.12 4.01
C SER A 4 10.78 5.56 2.73
N ALA A 5 11.03 6.24 1.60
CA ALA A 5 10.56 5.79 0.29
C ALA A 5 11.03 4.38 -0.07
N PRO A 6 12.33 4.02 0.07
CA PRO A 6 12.80 2.67 -0.25
C PRO A 6 12.13 1.59 0.61
N ALA A 7 11.97 1.84 1.92
CA ALA A 7 11.30 0.89 2.81
C ALA A 7 9.83 0.67 2.41
N SER A 8 9.13 1.76 2.07
CA SER A 8 7.73 1.72 1.66
C SER A 8 7.53 0.94 0.36
N PHE A 9 8.35 1.19 -0.67
CA PHE A 9 8.27 0.45 -1.92
C PHE A 9 8.68 -1.02 -1.79
N THR A 10 9.69 -1.34 -0.98
CA THR A 10 10.06 -2.74 -0.69
C THR A 10 8.92 -3.47 0.00
N ALA A 11 8.29 -2.85 1.00
CA ALA A 11 7.12 -3.42 1.66
C ALA A 11 5.96 -3.62 0.67
N ALA A 12 5.67 -2.63 -0.17
CA ALA A 12 4.63 -2.74 -1.20
C ALA A 12 4.89 -3.91 -2.16
N ALA A 13 6.14 -4.11 -2.61
CA ALA A 13 6.51 -5.20 -3.50
C ALA A 13 6.33 -6.58 -2.85
N ILE A 14 6.88 -6.76 -1.63
CA ILE A 14 6.80 -8.04 -0.90
C ILE A 14 5.35 -8.38 -0.57
N ILE A 15 4.61 -7.44 0.01
CA ILE A 15 3.23 -7.67 0.43
C ILE A 15 2.32 -7.83 -0.79
N GLY A 16 2.57 -7.07 -1.86
CA GLY A 16 1.86 -7.21 -3.13
C GLY A 16 2.03 -8.61 -3.72
N ALA A 17 3.26 -9.13 -3.77
CA ALA A 17 3.54 -10.50 -4.22
C ALA A 17 2.81 -11.53 -3.36
N VAL A 18 2.80 -11.36 -2.04
CA VAL A 18 2.03 -12.22 -1.12
C VAL A 18 0.54 -12.16 -1.44
N GLY A 19 -0.04 -10.96 -1.62
CA GLY A 19 -1.46 -10.80 -1.96
C GLY A 19 -1.85 -11.47 -3.28
N ILE A 20 -1.01 -11.33 -4.31
CA ILE A 20 -1.19 -12.05 -5.58
C ILE A 20 -1.17 -13.56 -5.34
N ALA A 21 -0.18 -14.06 -4.58
CA ALA A 21 -0.08 -15.49 -4.25
C ALA A 21 -1.28 -15.99 -3.43
N THR A 22 -1.84 -15.17 -2.53
CA THR A 22 -3.06 -15.50 -1.79
C THR A 22 -4.28 -15.60 -2.72
N LEU A 23 -4.46 -14.65 -3.64
CA LEU A 23 -5.58 -14.70 -4.60
C LEU A 23 -5.42 -15.81 -5.66
N ALA A 24 -4.18 -16.15 -6.02
CA ALA A 24 -3.89 -17.24 -6.94
C ALA A 24 -4.36 -18.60 -6.42
N GLN A 25 -4.52 -18.77 -5.10
CA GLN A 25 -5.08 -19.97 -4.48
C GLN A 25 -6.61 -20.13 -4.68
N ARG A 26 -7.25 -19.24 -5.45
CA ARG A 26 -8.70 -19.27 -5.76
C ARG A 26 -9.56 -19.42 -4.50
N PRO A 27 -9.44 -18.48 -3.54
CA PRO A 27 -10.25 -18.51 -2.32
C PRO A 27 -11.74 -18.52 -2.67
N ALA A 28 -12.55 -19.14 -1.82
CA ALA A 28 -14.00 -19.11 -1.95
C ALA A 28 -14.49 -17.65 -2.06
N PRO A 29 -15.59 -17.36 -2.79
CA PRO A 29 -16.09 -15.99 -2.99
C PRO A 29 -16.23 -15.19 -1.69
N ARG A 30 -16.69 -15.85 -0.61
CA ARG A 30 -16.83 -15.25 0.73
C ARG A 30 -15.51 -14.81 1.38
N LEU A 31 -14.38 -15.37 0.95
CA LEU A 31 -13.03 -15.07 1.45
C LEU A 31 -12.25 -14.16 0.51
N MET A 32 -12.78 -13.80 -0.66
CA MET A 32 -12.06 -12.97 -1.64
C MET A 32 -11.67 -11.61 -1.07
N ALA A 33 -12.57 -10.96 -0.33
CA ALA A 33 -12.27 -9.69 0.33
C ALA A 33 -11.10 -9.82 1.32
N PHE A 34 -11.09 -10.90 2.12
CA PHE A 34 -10.01 -11.17 3.07
C PHE A 34 -8.68 -11.48 2.36
N ALA A 35 -8.73 -12.29 1.30
CA ALA A 35 -7.57 -12.62 0.49
C ALA A 35 -6.99 -11.40 -0.27
N ALA A 36 -7.79 -10.36 -0.50
CA ALA A 36 -7.36 -9.12 -1.13
C ALA A 36 -6.73 -8.10 -0.15
N ILE A 37 -6.85 -8.29 1.17
CA ILE A 37 -6.29 -7.37 2.18
C ILE A 37 -4.80 -7.08 1.95
N PRO A 38 -3.93 -8.07 1.67
CA PRO A 38 -2.52 -7.78 1.44
C PRO A 38 -2.30 -6.87 0.22
N LEU A 39 -3.13 -6.98 -0.83
CA LEU A 39 -3.05 -6.07 -1.98
C LEU A 39 -3.44 -4.64 -1.61
N VAL A 40 -4.52 -4.46 -0.84
CA VAL A 40 -4.93 -3.14 -0.35
C VAL A 40 -3.80 -2.51 0.48
N PHE A 41 -3.17 -3.28 1.37
CA PHE A 41 -2.07 -2.80 2.18
C PHE A 41 -0.80 -2.51 1.36
N ALA A 42 -0.52 -3.31 0.32
CA ALA A 42 0.56 -3.03 -0.62
C ALA A 42 0.34 -1.72 -1.39
N THR A 43 -0.89 -1.45 -1.82
CA THR A 43 -1.26 -0.16 -2.42
C THR A 43 -1.05 0.99 -1.44
N HIS A 44 -1.45 0.81 -0.19
CA HIS A 44 -1.23 1.80 0.87
C HIS A 44 0.26 2.12 1.07
N GLN A 45 1.13 1.10 1.09
CA GLN A 45 2.58 1.30 1.18
C GLN A 45 3.20 1.95 -0.06
N ALA A 46 2.65 1.68 -1.26
CA ALA A 46 3.10 2.38 -2.46
C ALA A 46 2.76 3.89 -2.37
N ILE A 47 1.55 4.24 -1.90
CA ILE A 47 1.14 5.63 -1.69
C ILE A 47 2.06 6.32 -0.66
N GLU A 48 2.36 5.64 0.46
CA GLU A 48 3.31 6.13 1.47
C GLU A 48 4.69 6.41 0.85
N GLY A 49 5.17 5.53 -0.03
CA GLY A 49 6.41 5.71 -0.77
C GLY A 49 6.43 6.98 -1.63
N PHE A 50 5.35 7.29 -2.33
CA PHE A 50 5.23 8.52 -3.12
C PHE A 50 5.15 9.78 -2.25
N ILE A 51 4.51 9.70 -1.07
CA ILE A 51 4.52 10.79 -0.09
C ILE A 51 5.95 11.05 0.37
N TRP A 52 6.71 10.00 0.73
CA TRP A 52 8.11 10.12 1.13
C TRP A 52 8.99 10.73 0.03
N LEU A 53 8.78 10.40 -1.25
CA LEU A 53 9.52 11.03 -2.35
C LEU A 53 9.32 12.55 -2.42
N SER A 54 8.16 13.07 -2.00
CA SER A 54 7.91 14.50 -1.92
C SER A 54 8.65 15.12 -0.73
N VAL A 55 8.55 14.47 0.43
CA VAL A 55 9.24 14.89 1.67
C VAL A 55 10.76 14.89 1.50
N ASN A 56 11.34 13.86 0.87
CA ASN A 56 12.77 13.77 0.58
C ASN A 56 13.28 14.91 -0.33
N ARG A 57 12.40 15.53 -1.12
CA ARG A 57 12.71 16.70 -1.97
C ARG A 57 12.40 18.02 -1.26
N ASN A 58 12.06 18.00 0.02
CA ASN A 58 11.55 19.15 0.79
C ASN A 58 10.33 19.81 0.13
N ALA A 59 9.51 19.02 -0.59
CA ALA A 59 8.29 19.47 -1.23
C ALA A 59 7.07 18.99 -0.44
N ALA A 60 6.00 19.78 -0.48
CA ALA A 60 4.72 19.36 0.07
C ALA A 60 4.19 18.16 -0.74
N PRO A 61 3.74 17.07 -0.08
CA PRO A 61 3.15 15.94 -0.78
C PRO A 61 1.82 16.36 -1.45
N PRO A 62 1.50 15.82 -2.62
CA PRO A 62 0.21 16.04 -3.28
C PRO A 62 -0.95 15.68 -2.35
N GLN A 63 -1.90 16.61 -2.20
CA GLN A 63 -3.09 16.44 -1.34
C GLN A 63 -3.89 15.18 -1.70
N ALA A 64 -3.95 14.83 -3.00
CA ALA A 64 -4.60 13.61 -3.46
C ALA A 64 -3.96 12.33 -2.91
N LEU A 65 -2.62 12.27 -2.81
CA LEU A 65 -1.92 11.10 -2.26
C LEU A 65 -2.14 11.00 -0.75
N VAL A 66 -2.08 12.14 -0.05
CA VAL A 66 -2.38 12.19 1.39
C VAL A 66 -3.82 11.76 1.66
N GLY A 67 -4.78 12.26 0.88
CA GLY A 67 -6.19 11.87 0.98
C GLY A 67 -6.40 10.37 0.72
N ALA A 68 -5.74 9.81 -0.31
CA ALA A 68 -5.82 8.39 -0.61
C ALA A 68 -5.20 7.51 0.50
N TYR A 69 -4.09 7.96 1.10
CA TYR A 69 -3.48 7.28 2.25
C TYR A 69 -4.42 7.28 3.45
N LEU A 70 -4.94 8.47 3.83
CA LEU A 70 -5.84 8.60 4.97
C LEU A 70 -7.14 7.83 4.80
N PHE A 71 -7.70 7.77 3.59
CA PHE A 71 -8.91 6.99 3.32
C PHE A 71 -8.75 5.51 3.69
N ILE A 72 -7.57 4.92 3.42
CA ILE A 72 -7.30 3.52 3.78
C ILE A 72 -6.94 3.41 5.28
N ALA A 73 -6.23 4.41 5.84
CA ALA A 73 -5.80 4.40 7.24
C ALA A 73 -6.91 4.67 8.26
N GLN A 74 -8.02 5.29 7.85
CA GLN A 74 -9.13 5.72 8.72
C GLN A 74 -10.30 4.70 8.78
N VAL A 75 -10.21 3.59 8.05
CA VAL A 75 -11.16 2.48 8.07
C VAL A 75 -10.67 1.39 9.02
#